data_AF-A0A7K4C9W4-F1
#
_entry.id   AF-A0A7K4C9W4-F1
#
_cell.length_a   1.000
_cell.length_b   1.000
_cell.length_c   1.000
_cell.angle_alpha   90.00
_cell.angle_beta   90.00
_cell.angle_gamma   90.00
#
_symmetry.space_group_name_H-M   'P 1'
#
loop_
_entity.id
_entity.type
_entity.pdbx_description
1 polymer ?
#
loop_
_entity_poly.entity_id
_entity_poly.type
_entity_poly.pdbx_seq_one_letter_code
_entity_poly.pdbx_strand_id
1 'polypeptide(L)'
;MINNFTDNWTVPLTENERFVLYAAAWLHDIGCIRDRDDHNMYSIDILLRDHDTCNYLDTIDSNLLRVLRYVIESHSKSHCPYGIDEIPEKVGPARARLLAAIFRLMDACEITKYKCPPHVFAEIRGDLTKEDENKKRIPDTKAIEFWEGHMSISYLGFNKPAIEIFINDAIKTKSIIDGLNEEIRSIEHVFHDNGMDVPVVMPIESQVGIDRAE
;
A
#
# COMPACT_ATOMS: atom_id res chain seq x y z
N MET A 1 -5.47 8.98 0.21
CA MET A 1 -5.69 7.87 1.17
C MET A 1 -5.13 8.20 2.55
N ILE A 2 -3.85 8.57 2.65
CA ILE A 2 -3.16 8.91 3.91
C ILE A 2 -3.95 9.87 4.81
N ASN A 3 -4.37 11.05 4.32
CA ASN A 3 -5.16 11.99 5.14
C ASN A 3 -6.47 11.39 5.66
N ASN A 4 -7.20 10.70 4.78
CA ASN A 4 -8.46 10.07 5.14
C ASN A 4 -8.27 9.07 6.29
N PHE A 5 -7.18 8.30 6.26
CA PHE A 5 -6.80 7.43 7.36
C PHE A 5 -6.39 8.25 8.60
N THR A 6 -5.37 9.10 8.50
CA THR A 6 -4.77 9.78 9.67
C THR A 6 -5.75 10.68 10.40
N ASP A 7 -6.67 11.32 9.67
CA ASP A 7 -7.66 12.25 10.23
C ASP A 7 -8.81 11.50 10.92
N ASN A 8 -9.36 10.45 10.29
CA ASN A 8 -10.44 9.65 10.90
C ASN A 8 -9.95 8.76 12.06
N TRP A 9 -8.67 8.44 12.08
CA TRP A 9 -8.03 7.71 13.17
C TRP A 9 -7.42 8.59 14.26
N THR A 10 -7.44 9.91 14.04
CA THR A 10 -6.87 10.91 14.94
C THR A 10 -5.40 10.60 15.27
N VAL A 11 -4.62 10.14 14.28
CA VAL A 11 -3.21 9.81 14.46
C VAL A 11 -2.43 11.12 14.58
N PRO A 12 -1.85 11.44 15.75
CA PRO A 12 -1.21 12.73 15.94
C PRO A 12 0.17 12.72 15.26
N LEU A 13 0.25 13.12 13.99
CA LEU A 13 1.50 13.17 13.23
C LEU A 13 2.11 14.58 13.25
N THR A 14 3.42 14.65 13.49
CA THR A 14 4.23 15.84 13.27
C THR A 14 4.35 16.17 11.77
N GLU A 15 4.77 17.39 11.43
CA GLU A 15 4.97 17.79 10.03
C GLU A 15 5.99 16.90 9.32
N ASN A 16 7.11 16.57 9.98
CA ASN A 16 8.14 15.67 9.44
C ASN A 16 7.59 14.27 9.17
N GLU A 17 6.78 13.73 10.08
CA GLU A 17 6.14 12.42 9.91
C GLU A 17 5.14 12.40 8.74
N ARG A 18 4.32 13.45 8.61
CA ARG A 18 3.43 13.61 7.45
C ARG A 18 4.21 13.72 6.16
N PHE A 19 5.27 14.52 6.16
CA PHE A 19 6.14 14.71 5.01
C PHE A 19 6.72 13.37 4.53
N VAL A 20 7.24 12.55 5.44
CA VAL A 20 7.77 11.21 5.10
C VAL A 20 6.70 10.32 4.48
N LEU A 21 5.49 10.25 5.06
CA LEU A 21 4.41 9.42 4.50
C LEU A 21 4.02 9.88 3.09
N TYR A 22 3.98 11.18 2.85
CA TYR A 22 3.74 11.71 1.51
C TYR A 22 4.88 11.38 0.56
N ALA A 23 6.13 11.64 0.93
CA ALA A 23 7.27 11.33 0.09
C ALA A 23 7.32 9.84 -0.26
N ALA A 24 7.07 8.95 0.71
CA ALA A 24 6.98 7.51 0.49
C ALA A 24 5.88 7.14 -0.52
N ALA A 25 4.69 7.74 -0.42
CA ALA A 25 3.59 7.46 -1.35
C ALA A 25 3.94 7.76 -2.81
N TRP A 26 4.79 8.77 -3.05
CA TRP A 26 5.23 9.13 -4.39
C TRP A 26 6.42 8.32 -4.88
N LEU A 27 7.28 7.84 -3.98
CA LEU A 27 8.63 7.35 -4.32
C LEU A 27 8.82 5.85 -4.07
N HIS A 28 7.96 5.18 -3.31
CA HIS A 28 8.17 3.78 -2.92
C HIS A 28 8.31 2.82 -4.12
N ASP A 29 7.60 3.11 -5.20
CA ASP A 29 7.52 2.26 -6.40
C ASP A 29 8.38 2.76 -7.59
N ILE A 30 9.19 3.82 -7.43
CA ILE A 30 10.00 4.34 -8.55
C ILE A 30 11.00 3.29 -9.07
N GLY A 31 11.45 2.35 -8.23
CA GLY A 31 12.31 1.24 -8.62
C GLY A 31 11.68 0.27 -9.61
N CYS A 32 10.35 0.24 -9.77
CA CYS A 32 9.65 -0.58 -10.75
C CYS A 32 10.07 -0.28 -12.20
N ILE A 33 10.67 0.88 -12.48
CA ILE A 33 11.25 1.20 -13.80
C ILE A 33 12.43 0.29 -14.15
N ARG A 34 13.09 -0.28 -13.14
CA ARG A 34 14.27 -1.14 -13.29
C ARG A 34 13.92 -2.60 -13.11
N ASP A 35 13.21 -2.93 -12.04
CA ASP A 35 12.82 -4.30 -11.70
C ASP A 35 11.62 -4.27 -10.76
N ARG A 36 10.72 -5.25 -10.88
CA ARG A 36 9.50 -5.31 -10.07
C ARG A 36 9.68 -6.10 -8.78
N ASP A 37 10.57 -7.08 -8.74
CA ASP A 37 10.71 -7.94 -7.56
C ASP A 37 11.48 -7.19 -6.47
N ASP A 38 12.62 -6.58 -6.82
CA ASP A 38 13.47 -5.82 -5.89
C ASP A 38 13.21 -4.29 -5.96
N HIS A 39 12.02 -3.87 -6.40
CA HIS A 39 11.70 -2.46 -6.66
C HIS A 39 11.94 -1.55 -5.44
N ASN A 40 11.62 -2.01 -4.23
CA ASN A 40 11.84 -1.25 -2.99
C ASN A 40 13.31 -0.88 -2.78
N MET A 41 14.23 -1.80 -3.06
CA MET A 41 15.67 -1.57 -2.95
C MET A 41 16.17 -0.64 -4.06
N TYR A 42 15.65 -0.80 -5.27
CA TYR A 42 15.99 0.09 -6.38
C TYR A 42 15.42 1.50 -6.20
N SER A 43 14.27 1.66 -5.56
CA SER A 43 13.74 2.97 -5.17
C SER A 43 14.74 3.69 -4.28
N ILE A 44 15.33 3.03 -3.29
CA ILE A 44 16.38 3.64 -2.46
C ILE A 44 17.65 3.94 -3.23
N ASP A 45 18.12 3.00 -4.07
CA ASP A 45 19.30 3.22 -4.92
C ASP A 45 19.14 4.46 -5.80
N ILE A 46 17.95 4.67 -6.39
CA ILE A 46 17.62 5.87 -7.17
C ILE A 46 17.67 7.12 -6.28
N LEU A 47 17.03 7.10 -5.11
CA LEU A 47 17.02 8.24 -4.18
C LEU A 47 18.42 8.63 -3.70
N LEU A 48 19.32 7.66 -3.47
CA LEU A 48 20.68 7.93 -3.00
C LEU A 48 21.62 8.41 -4.12
N ARG A 49 21.32 8.10 -5.38
CA ARG A 49 22.15 8.51 -6.54
C ARG A 49 21.94 9.95 -6.94
N ASP A 50 20.70 10.47 -6.85
CA ASP A 50 20.42 11.86 -7.14
C ASP A 50 20.74 12.74 -5.92
N HIS A 51 22.04 12.99 -5.78
CA HIS A 51 22.61 13.69 -4.63
C HIS A 51 22.04 15.11 -4.44
N ASP A 52 21.59 15.77 -5.51
CA ASP A 52 21.13 17.16 -5.46
C ASP A 52 19.63 17.25 -5.13
N THR A 53 18.80 16.35 -5.69
CA THR A 53 17.34 16.40 -5.48
C THR A 53 16.94 15.76 -4.14
N CYS A 54 17.53 14.63 -3.78
CA CYS A 54 17.06 13.83 -2.63
C CYS A 54 17.81 14.13 -1.33
N ASN A 55 19.09 14.50 -1.37
CA ASN A 55 19.79 14.93 -0.14
C ASN A 55 19.40 16.34 0.30
N TYR A 56 18.61 17.09 -0.48
CA TYR A 56 17.97 18.29 0.02
C TYR A 56 17.11 17.98 1.26
N LEU A 57 16.58 16.75 1.37
CA LEU A 57 15.87 16.30 2.58
C LEU A 57 16.75 16.35 3.83
N ASP A 58 18.04 16.00 3.71
CA ASP A 58 18.99 16.06 4.83
C ASP A 58 19.31 17.50 5.24
N THR A 59 19.11 18.47 4.34
CA THR A 59 19.24 19.90 4.67
C THR A 59 18.04 20.43 5.47
N ILE A 60 16.88 19.79 5.35
CA ILE A 60 15.68 20.09 6.14
C ILE A 60 15.81 19.45 7.53
N ASP A 61 16.10 18.14 7.57
CA ASP A 61 16.39 17.37 8.79
C ASP A 61 17.16 16.11 8.38
N SER A 62 18.36 15.93 8.97
CA SER A 62 19.28 14.83 8.67
C SER A 62 18.73 13.43 8.96
N ASN A 63 17.57 13.33 9.60
CA ASN A 63 16.89 12.06 9.86
C ASN A 63 15.82 11.73 8.82
N LEU A 64 15.31 12.69 8.05
CA LEU A 64 14.16 12.48 7.17
C LEU A 64 14.46 11.43 6.09
N LEU A 65 15.61 11.53 5.42
CA LEU A 65 16.00 10.55 4.42
C LEU A 65 16.14 9.16 5.04
N ARG A 66 16.70 9.06 6.25
CA ARG A 66 16.84 7.79 6.96
C ARG A 66 15.49 7.17 7.32
N VAL A 67 14.53 7.97 7.78
CA VAL A 67 13.16 7.49 8.08
C VAL A 67 12.46 7.08 6.79
N LEU A 68 12.54 7.88 5.73
CA LEU A 68 11.96 7.59 4.43
C LEU A 68 12.50 6.27 3.87
N ARG A 69 13.79 6.02 4.02
CA ARG A 69 14.42 4.75 3.65
C ARG A 69 13.79 3.57 4.39
N TYR A 70 13.64 3.64 5.71
CA TYR A 70 13.00 2.56 6.46
C TYR A 70 11.57 2.28 5.97
N VAL A 71 10.80 3.33 5.68
CA VAL A 71 9.44 3.21 5.17
C VAL A 71 9.40 2.53 3.79
N ILE A 72 10.23 2.98 2.85
CA ILE A 72 10.28 2.41 1.50
C ILE A 72 10.89 1.00 1.49
N GLU A 73 12.01 0.75 2.17
CA GLU A 73 12.63 -0.59 2.17
C GLU A 73 11.69 -1.64 2.77
N SER A 74 10.86 -1.26 3.76
CA SER A 74 9.98 -2.18 4.48
C SER A 74 8.58 -2.37 3.92
N HIS A 75 8.17 -1.61 2.89
CA HIS A 75 6.79 -1.69 2.40
C HIS A 75 6.49 -3.02 1.67
N SER A 76 7.51 -3.63 1.05
CA SER A 76 7.38 -4.92 0.38
C SER A 76 7.53 -6.07 1.37
N LYS A 77 6.47 -6.87 1.60
CA LYS A 77 6.53 -8.05 2.49
C LYS A 77 7.57 -9.08 2.05
N SER A 78 7.67 -9.32 0.74
CA SER A 78 8.52 -10.37 0.19
C SER A 78 9.98 -9.98 0.14
N HIS A 79 10.27 -8.67 0.12
CA HIS A 79 11.62 -8.14 -0.09
C HIS A 79 12.02 -7.11 0.98
N CYS A 80 11.37 -7.14 2.15
CA CYS A 80 11.78 -6.33 3.30
C CYS A 80 13.08 -6.94 3.88
N PRO A 81 14.21 -6.23 3.84
CA PRO A 81 15.51 -6.82 4.17
C PRO A 81 15.68 -7.14 5.67
N TYR A 82 14.83 -6.60 6.54
CA TYR A 82 14.96 -6.69 7.99
C TYR A 82 13.61 -6.84 8.74
N GLY A 83 12.47 -6.90 8.05
CA GLY A 83 11.15 -6.97 8.71
C GLY A 83 10.72 -5.67 9.41
N ILE A 84 9.50 -5.61 9.95
CA ILE A 84 9.00 -4.38 10.61
C ILE A 84 9.63 -4.18 12.00
N ASP A 85 9.95 -5.27 12.70
CA ASP A 85 10.42 -5.25 14.10
C ASP A 85 11.85 -4.70 14.22
N GLU A 86 12.68 -4.89 13.19
CA GLU A 86 14.05 -4.38 13.17
C GLU A 86 14.14 -2.88 12.85
N ILE A 87 13.04 -2.25 12.44
CA ILE A 87 12.98 -0.79 12.29
C ILE A 87 13.04 -0.16 13.69
N PRO A 88 13.92 0.84 13.92
CA PRO A 88 13.93 1.56 15.19
C PRO A 88 12.57 2.18 15.50
N GLU A 89 12.14 2.15 16.77
CA GLU A 89 10.91 2.82 17.21
C GLU A 89 10.89 4.29 16.79
N LYS A 90 12.04 4.96 16.95
CA LYS A 90 12.25 6.35 16.57
C LYS A 90 13.59 6.55 15.88
N VAL A 91 13.63 7.53 14.99
CA VAL A 91 14.87 8.11 14.43
C VAL A 91 14.73 9.62 14.55
N GLY A 92 15.55 10.24 15.42
CA GLY A 92 15.29 11.59 15.87
C GLY A 92 13.91 11.70 16.55
N PRO A 93 13.10 12.72 16.24
CA PRO A 93 11.76 12.86 16.79
C PRO A 93 10.69 11.99 16.10
N ALA A 94 10.96 11.46 14.91
CA ALA A 94 9.97 10.73 14.10
C ALA A 94 9.82 9.26 14.53
N ARG A 95 8.59 8.77 14.64
CA ARG A 95 8.27 7.37 14.98
C ARG A 95 8.41 6.44 13.78
N ALA A 96 9.64 6.15 13.39
CA ALA A 96 9.95 5.43 12.15
C ALA A 96 9.20 4.11 11.98
N ARG A 97 9.15 3.25 13.01
CA ARG A 97 8.40 1.98 12.95
C ARG A 97 6.90 2.19 12.74
N LEU A 98 6.31 3.17 13.42
CA LEU A 98 4.89 3.51 13.24
C LEU A 98 4.61 4.01 11.81
N LEU A 99 5.47 4.87 11.25
CA LEU A 99 5.30 5.35 9.88
C LEU A 99 5.38 4.21 8.87
N ALA A 100 6.31 3.27 9.06
CA ALA A 100 6.42 2.10 8.20
C ALA A 100 5.15 1.23 8.27
N ALA A 101 4.60 1.00 9.47
CA ALA A 101 3.35 0.26 9.64
C ALA A 101 2.15 0.98 9.00
N ILE A 102 2.00 2.30 9.21
CA ILE A 102 0.95 3.10 8.57
C ILE A 102 1.09 3.04 7.05
N PHE A 103 2.30 3.19 6.53
CA PHE A 103 2.54 3.18 5.09
C PHE A 103 2.19 1.83 4.47
N ARG A 104 2.63 0.71 5.06
CA ARG A 104 2.27 -0.64 4.64
C ARG A 104 0.76 -0.86 4.62
N LEU A 105 0.06 -0.39 5.65
CA LEU A 105 -1.40 -0.47 5.69
C LEU A 105 -2.03 0.33 4.53
N MET A 106 -1.54 1.55 4.28
CA MET A 106 -2.06 2.42 3.22
C MET A 106 -1.83 1.84 1.83
N ASP A 107 -0.63 1.31 1.57
CA ASP A 107 -0.31 0.62 0.34
C ASP A 107 -1.20 -0.62 0.13
N ALA A 108 -1.37 -1.44 1.17
CA ALA A 108 -2.28 -2.58 1.14
C ALA A 108 -3.77 -2.20 1.01
N CYS A 109 -4.14 -0.94 1.29
CA CYS A 109 -5.50 -0.41 1.06
C CYS A 109 -5.71 0.10 -0.37
N GLU A 110 -4.70 0.10 -1.23
CA GLU A 110 -4.83 0.36 -2.66
C GLU A 110 -5.43 -0.85 -3.40
N ILE A 111 -6.69 -1.16 -3.10
CA ILE A 111 -7.38 -2.37 -3.57
C ILE A 111 -8.64 -2.11 -4.39
N THR A 112 -9.02 -0.84 -4.52
CA THR A 112 -10.27 -0.46 -5.20
C THR A 112 -10.13 -0.51 -6.73
N LYS A 113 -11.27 -0.46 -7.43
CA LYS A 113 -11.35 -0.32 -8.89
C LYS A 113 -10.59 0.87 -9.47
N TYR A 114 -10.16 1.83 -8.65
CA TYR A 114 -9.36 2.97 -9.12
C TYR A 114 -7.90 2.59 -9.41
N LYS A 115 -7.41 1.46 -8.86
CA LYS A 115 -6.08 0.92 -9.18
C LYS A 115 -5.98 0.45 -10.63
N CYS A 116 -7.05 -0.16 -11.12
CA CYS A 116 -7.21 -0.50 -12.54
C CYS A 116 -8.67 -0.29 -12.93
N PRO A 117 -9.01 0.90 -13.48
CA PRO A 117 -10.36 1.18 -13.92
C PRO A 117 -10.85 0.14 -14.94
N PRO A 118 -12.16 -0.20 -14.95
CA PRO A 118 -12.67 -1.27 -15.84
C PRO A 118 -12.37 -1.08 -17.32
N HIS A 119 -12.32 0.17 -17.80
CA HIS A 119 -11.95 0.46 -19.18
C HIS A 119 -10.47 0.16 -19.46
N VAL A 120 -9.56 0.48 -18.53
CA VAL A 120 -8.13 0.13 -18.65
C VAL A 120 -7.97 -1.38 -18.67
N PHE A 121 -8.67 -2.09 -17.78
CA PHE A 121 -8.62 -3.55 -17.76
C PHE A 121 -9.09 -4.16 -19.09
N ALA A 122 -10.17 -3.64 -19.68
CA ALA A 122 -10.68 -4.13 -20.96
C ALA A 122 -9.63 -4.03 -22.08
N GLU A 123 -8.82 -2.96 -22.09
CA GLU A 123 -7.74 -2.78 -23.07
C GLU A 123 -6.58 -3.75 -22.84
N ILE A 124 -6.16 -3.96 -21.58
CA ILE A 124 -4.97 -4.77 -21.28
C ILE A 124 -5.26 -6.26 -21.10
N ARG A 125 -6.52 -6.67 -20.96
CA ARG A 125 -6.89 -8.06 -20.62
C ARG A 125 -6.35 -9.07 -21.63
N GLY A 126 -6.33 -8.72 -22.90
CA GLY A 126 -5.79 -9.59 -23.97
C GLY A 126 -4.29 -9.86 -23.85
N ASP A 127 -3.55 -8.95 -23.22
CA ASP A 127 -2.11 -9.02 -23.05
C ASP A 127 -1.69 -9.75 -21.75
N LEU A 128 -2.64 -9.98 -20.84
CA LEU A 128 -2.43 -10.76 -19.62
C LEU A 128 -2.29 -12.25 -19.95
N THR A 129 -1.11 -12.62 -20.42
CA THR A 129 -0.77 -13.97 -20.87
C THR A 129 0.49 -14.48 -20.20
N LYS A 130 0.60 -15.80 -20.09
CA LYS A 130 1.81 -16.52 -19.65
C LYS A 130 2.16 -17.61 -20.64
N GLU A 131 3.39 -18.10 -20.59
CA GLU A 131 3.82 -19.24 -21.39
C GLU A 131 3.47 -20.55 -20.66
N ASP A 132 2.93 -21.51 -21.40
CA ASP A 132 2.79 -22.89 -20.94
C ASP A 132 4.10 -23.69 -21.14
N GLU A 133 4.10 -24.96 -20.75
CA GLU A 133 5.24 -25.88 -20.92
C GLU A 133 5.72 -26.04 -22.39
N ASN A 134 4.86 -25.69 -23.35
CA ASN A 134 5.13 -25.74 -24.78
C ASN A 134 5.45 -24.35 -25.37
N LYS A 135 5.70 -23.34 -24.52
CA LYS A 135 5.96 -21.93 -24.90
C LYS A 135 4.81 -21.27 -25.66
N LYS A 136 3.58 -21.78 -25.52
CA LYS A 136 2.40 -21.15 -26.09
C LYS A 136 1.89 -20.10 -25.12
N ARG A 137 1.56 -18.92 -25.65
CA ARG A 137 0.85 -17.89 -24.87
C ARG A 137 -0.57 -18.34 -24.58
N ILE A 138 -0.89 -18.42 -23.29
CA ILE A 138 -2.22 -18.72 -22.77
C ILE A 138 -2.65 -17.60 -21.81
N PRO A 139 -3.96 -17.36 -21.62
CA PRO A 139 -4.43 -16.39 -20.64
C PRO A 139 -3.87 -16.68 -19.25
N ASP A 140 -3.33 -15.65 -18.59
CA ASP A 140 -2.92 -15.78 -17.20
C ASP A 140 -4.13 -15.58 -16.29
N THR A 141 -4.81 -16.68 -15.98
CA THR A 141 -6.01 -16.67 -15.14
C THR A 141 -5.77 -16.03 -13.78
N LYS A 142 -4.58 -16.18 -13.18
CA LYS A 142 -4.26 -15.57 -11.88
C LYS A 142 -4.21 -14.05 -11.97
N ALA A 143 -3.55 -13.51 -12.99
CA ALA A 143 -3.48 -12.07 -13.22
C ALA A 143 -4.88 -11.50 -13.54
N ILE A 144 -5.67 -12.21 -14.34
CA ILE A 144 -7.04 -11.82 -14.67
C ILE A 144 -7.92 -11.78 -13.41
N GLU A 145 -7.92 -12.84 -12.59
CA GLU A 145 -8.68 -12.90 -11.34
C GLU A 145 -8.26 -11.82 -10.35
N PHE A 146 -6.96 -11.53 -10.25
CA PHE A 146 -6.43 -10.45 -9.42
C PHE A 146 -7.05 -9.09 -9.78
N TRP A 147 -7.07 -8.74 -11.07
CA TRP A 147 -7.66 -7.47 -11.52
C TRP A 147 -9.18 -7.45 -11.41
N GLU A 148 -9.85 -8.57 -11.71
CA GLU A 148 -11.29 -8.71 -11.52
C GLU A 148 -11.71 -8.50 -10.06
N GLY A 149 -10.91 -9.00 -9.10
CA GLY A 149 -11.12 -8.74 -7.68
C GLY A 149 -11.07 -7.25 -7.34
N HIS A 150 -10.08 -6.51 -7.85
CA HIS A 150 -9.96 -5.06 -7.61
C HIS A 150 -11.16 -4.30 -8.17
N MET A 151 -11.60 -4.64 -9.38
CA MET A 151 -12.78 -4.02 -10.01
C MET A 151 -14.09 -4.29 -9.25
N SER A 152 -14.16 -5.39 -8.50
CA SER A 152 -15.28 -5.73 -7.63
C SER A 152 -15.30 -4.93 -6.32
N ILE A 153 -14.29 -4.12 -6.03
CA ILE A 153 -14.24 -3.22 -4.87
C ILE A 153 -14.55 -1.79 -5.34
N SER A 154 -15.73 -1.30 -4.97
CA SER A 154 -16.24 -0.02 -5.45
C SER A 154 -15.66 1.18 -4.69
N TYR A 155 -15.45 1.02 -3.38
CA TYR A 155 -15.03 2.07 -2.47
C TYR A 155 -14.40 1.48 -1.20
N LEU A 156 -13.53 2.27 -0.57
CA LEU A 156 -12.94 1.99 0.73
C LEU A 156 -13.04 3.23 1.63
N GLY A 157 -13.55 3.05 2.85
CA GLY A 157 -13.67 4.08 3.88
C GLY A 157 -12.89 3.75 5.13
N PHE A 158 -12.46 4.78 5.87
CA PHE A 158 -11.79 4.63 7.16
C PHE A 158 -12.68 5.18 8.27
N ASN A 159 -13.24 4.29 9.09
CA ASN A 159 -14.15 4.61 10.19
C ASN A 159 -13.74 3.83 11.43
N LYS A 160 -12.86 4.40 12.25
CA LYS A 160 -12.34 3.83 13.50
C LYS A 160 -13.36 2.95 14.30
N PRO A 161 -13.12 1.63 14.53
CA PRO A 161 -11.91 0.88 14.23
C PRO A 161 -11.83 0.26 12.80
N ALA A 162 -12.87 0.46 12.00
CA ALA A 162 -13.13 -0.26 10.77
C ALA A 162 -12.45 0.37 9.53
N ILE A 163 -12.02 -0.52 8.65
CA ILE A 163 -11.78 -0.25 7.23
C ILE A 163 -12.97 -0.83 6.48
N GLU A 164 -13.89 0.04 6.06
CA GLU A 164 -15.10 -0.37 5.35
C GLU A 164 -14.78 -0.59 3.86
N ILE A 165 -15.08 -1.78 3.35
CA ILE A 165 -14.81 -2.14 1.95
C ILE A 165 -16.12 -2.48 1.26
N PHE A 166 -16.53 -1.64 0.32
CA PHE A 166 -17.78 -1.83 -0.41
C PHE A 166 -17.56 -2.73 -1.62
N ILE A 167 -18.06 -3.97 -1.53
CA ILE A 167 -17.83 -5.03 -2.51
C ILE A 167 -19.07 -5.31 -3.34
N ASN A 168 -18.86 -5.71 -4.59
CA ASN A 168 -19.91 -6.15 -5.52
C ASN A 168 -19.94 -7.67 -5.71
N ASP A 169 -18.83 -8.36 -5.40
CA ASP A 169 -18.69 -9.81 -5.56
C ASP A 169 -17.72 -10.36 -4.49
N ALA A 170 -18.29 -11.00 -3.46
CA ALA A 170 -17.52 -11.50 -2.32
C ALA A 170 -16.53 -12.62 -2.70
N ILE A 171 -16.84 -13.41 -3.73
CA ILE A 171 -15.97 -14.51 -4.16
C ILE A 171 -14.72 -13.93 -4.81
N LYS A 172 -14.89 -12.96 -5.70
CA LYS A 172 -13.76 -12.32 -6.41
C LYS A 172 -12.88 -11.48 -5.49
N THR A 173 -13.43 -10.88 -4.45
CA THR A 173 -12.67 -10.02 -3.52
C THR A 173 -11.99 -10.77 -2.40
N LYS A 174 -12.28 -12.07 -2.21
CA LYS A 174 -11.82 -12.84 -1.06
C LYS A 174 -10.30 -12.78 -0.86
N SER A 175 -9.53 -13.07 -1.91
CA SER A 175 -8.07 -13.10 -1.82
C SER A 175 -7.45 -11.75 -1.45
N ILE A 176 -8.06 -10.65 -1.94
CA ILE A 176 -7.63 -9.28 -1.64
C ILE A 176 -7.91 -8.94 -0.17
N ILE A 177 -9.11 -9.26 0.32
CA ILE A 177 -9.50 -9.04 1.71
C ILE A 177 -8.64 -9.89 2.66
N ASP A 178 -8.38 -11.14 2.31
CA ASP A 178 -7.50 -12.03 3.08
C ASP A 178 -6.07 -11.43 3.16
N GLY A 179 -5.54 -10.95 2.03
CA GLY A 179 -4.22 -10.29 1.97
C GLY A 179 -4.11 -9.01 2.81
N LEU A 180 -5.16 -8.17 2.83
CA LEU A 180 -5.22 -7.00 3.71
C LEU A 180 -5.29 -7.39 5.19
N ASN A 181 -6.07 -8.42 5.54
CA ASN A 181 -6.11 -8.93 6.91
C ASN A 181 -4.75 -9.50 7.34
N GLU A 182 -4.03 -10.16 6.43
CA GLU A 182 -2.65 -10.60 6.69
C GLU A 182 -1.68 -9.43 6.89
N GLU A 183 -1.82 -8.35 6.12
CA GLU A 183 -1.06 -7.12 6.34
C GLU A 183 -1.30 -6.59 7.75
N ILE A 184 -2.56 -6.37 8.12
CA ILE A 184 -2.95 -5.83 9.43
C ILE A 184 -2.37 -6.68 10.56
N ARG A 185 -2.52 -8.01 10.50
CA ARG A 185 -1.93 -8.93 11.51
C ARG A 185 -0.42 -8.78 11.62
N SER A 186 0.27 -8.56 10.51
CA SER A 186 1.74 -8.43 10.52
C SER A 186 2.25 -7.13 11.13
N ILE A 187 1.39 -6.12 11.31
CA ILE A 187 1.73 -4.80 11.86
C ILE A 187 0.94 -4.45 13.13
N GLU A 188 0.05 -5.32 13.61
CA GLU A 188 -0.90 -5.05 14.71
C GLU A 188 -0.20 -4.62 16.01
N HIS A 189 0.94 -5.25 16.32
CA HIS A 189 1.71 -4.95 17.52
C HIS A 189 2.22 -3.50 17.51
N VAL A 190 2.59 -2.95 16.34
CA VAL A 190 3.05 -1.55 16.21
C VAL A 190 1.95 -0.58 16.58
N PHE A 191 0.69 -0.88 16.22
CA PHE A 191 -0.46 -0.08 16.61
C PHE A 191 -0.67 -0.14 18.12
N HIS A 192 -0.62 -1.34 18.72
CA HIS A 192 -0.75 -1.52 20.16
C HIS A 192 0.34 -0.78 20.95
N ASP A 193 1.59 -0.88 20.54
CA ASP A 193 2.74 -0.21 21.19
C ASP A 193 2.62 1.31 21.16
N ASN A 194 1.89 1.84 20.18
CA ASN A 194 1.62 3.27 20.04
C ASN A 194 0.26 3.70 20.63
N GLY A 195 -0.42 2.81 21.37
CA GLY A 195 -1.70 3.09 22.00
C GLY A 195 -2.83 3.34 21.00
N MET A 196 -2.73 2.74 19.81
CA MET A 196 -3.70 2.86 18.73
C MET A 196 -4.54 1.58 18.62
N ASP A 197 -5.77 1.72 18.16
CA ASP A 197 -6.61 0.58 17.83
C ASP A 197 -6.09 -0.10 16.56
N VAL A 198 -6.13 -1.43 16.55
CA VAL A 198 -5.79 -2.23 15.37
C VAL A 198 -6.94 -2.11 14.36
N PRO A 199 -6.65 -1.75 13.09
CA PRO A 199 -7.67 -1.67 12.06
C PRO A 199 -8.36 -3.01 11.83
N VAL A 200 -9.68 -3.00 11.61
CA VAL A 200 -10.45 -4.22 11.31
C VAL A 200 -11.12 -4.08 9.95
N VAL A 201 -10.94 -5.07 9.08
CA VAL A 201 -11.59 -5.07 7.76
C VAL A 201 -13.07 -5.40 7.91
N MET A 202 -13.93 -4.55 7.37
CA MET A 202 -15.39 -4.71 7.36
C MET A 202 -15.89 -4.71 5.90
N PRO A 203 -16.05 -5.88 5.27
CA PRO A 203 -16.65 -5.97 3.95
C PRO A 203 -18.16 -5.67 4.02
N ILE A 204 -18.63 -4.81 3.13
CA ILE A 204 -20.04 -4.41 3.00
C ILE A 204 -20.49 -4.77 1.59
N GLU A 205 -21.39 -5.76 1.48
CA GLU A 205 -21.98 -6.10 0.19
C GLU A 205 -22.89 -4.97 -0.29
N SER A 206 -22.57 -4.44 -1.46
CA SER A 206 -23.40 -3.45 -2.10
C SER A 206 -24.65 -4.15 -2.63
N GLN A 207 -25.82 -3.82 -2.07
CA GLN A 207 -27.09 -4.23 -2.68
C GLN A 207 -27.18 -3.53 -4.05
N VAL A 208 -26.88 -4.27 -5.12
CA VAL A 208 -27.14 -3.82 -6.49
C VAL A 208 -28.66 -3.65 -6.62
N GLY A 209 -29.15 -2.41 -6.53
CA GLY A 209 -30.59 -2.15 -6.63
C GLY A 209 -31.12 -0.79 -6.20
N ILE A 210 -30.33 0.28 -6.20
CA ILE A 210 -30.90 1.64 -6.29
C ILE A 210 -30.09 2.44 -7.30
N ASP A 211 -30.65 2.56 -8.49
CA ASP A 211 -30.32 3.60 -9.45
C ASP A 211 -30.24 4.94 -8.72
N ARG A 212 -29.04 5.50 -8.62
CA ARG A 212 -28.93 6.96 -8.56
C ARG A 212 -28.86 7.43 -10.00
N ALA A 213 -30.04 7.54 -10.60
CA ALA A 213 -30.26 8.37 -11.76
C ALA A 213 -29.75 9.79 -11.45
N GLU A 214 -29.07 10.35 -12.45
CA GLU A 214 -28.66 11.75 -12.54
C GLU A 214 -29.81 12.74 -12.29
#